data_AF-A0A819BJD9-F1
#
_entry.id   AF-A0A819BJD9-F1
#
_cell.length_a   1.000
_cell.length_b   1.000
_cell.length_c   1.000
_cell.angle_alpha   90.00
_cell.angle_beta   90.00
_cell.angle_gamma   90.00
#
_symmetry.space_group_name_H-M   'P 1'
#
loop_
_entity.id
_entity.type
_entity.pdbx_description
1 polymer ?
#
loop_
_entity_poly.entity_id
_entity_poly.type
_entity_poly.pdbx_seq_one_letter_code
_entity_poly.pdbx_strand_id
1 'polypeptide(L)'
;MYESQKRQRVSKSSKIRPEKKREYHQAALNCIVTDGRPFGEFRRAGMVKFLDVVCPGYLGPSRKTIGRRLGNAYHQYREELRNKLVRVDWIALTVDIWTKNKISYICITGHA
;
A
#
# COMPACT_ATOMS: atom_id res chain seq x y z
N MET A 1 15.39 -30.37 21.55
CA MET A 1 16.02 -29.66 20.41
C MET A 1 15.07 -28.61 19.82
N TYR A 2 14.45 -27.75 20.65
CA TYR A 2 13.52 -26.73 20.14
C TYR A 2 13.42 -25.54 21.10
N GLU A 3 14.56 -24.90 21.34
CA GLU A 3 14.56 -23.54 21.88
C GLU A 3 15.35 -22.64 20.93
N SER A 4 14.91 -21.38 20.89
CA SER A 4 15.72 -20.22 20.47
C SER A 4 15.72 -19.85 18.99
N GLN A 5 14.58 -19.35 18.49
CA GLN A 5 14.62 -18.18 17.60
C GLN A 5 13.53 -17.18 17.99
N LYS A 6 13.67 -16.59 19.20
CA LYS A 6 13.13 -15.25 19.44
C LYS A 6 13.70 -14.37 18.33
N ARG A 7 12.85 -13.89 17.42
CA ARG A 7 13.20 -12.87 16.42
C ARG A 7 13.76 -11.66 17.18
N GLN A 8 15.08 -11.61 17.32
CA GLN A 8 15.78 -10.41 17.74
C GLN A 8 15.38 -9.32 16.77
N ARG A 9 14.54 -8.39 17.23
CA ARG A 9 14.37 -7.10 16.56
C ARG A 9 15.70 -6.39 16.70
N VAL A 10 16.60 -6.61 15.75
CA VAL A 10 17.77 -5.76 15.58
C VAL A 10 17.23 -4.38 15.25
N SER A 11 17.11 -3.55 16.28
CA SER A 11 16.86 -2.13 16.17
C SER A 11 18.15 -1.47 15.68
N LYS A 12 18.48 -1.63 14.39
CA LYS A 12 19.40 -0.70 13.74
C LYS A 12 18.69 0.65 13.73
N SER A 13 19.14 1.57 14.59
CA SER A 13 18.71 2.97 14.55
C SER A 13 19.03 3.49 13.15
N SER A 14 18.01 3.68 12.31
CA SER A 14 18.20 4.13 10.95
C SER A 14 18.69 5.57 10.99
N LYS A 15 19.92 5.85 10.52
CA LYS A 15 20.46 7.22 10.35
C LYS A 15 19.74 8.02 9.25
N ILE A 16 18.61 7.52 8.74
CA ILE A 16 17.84 8.12 7.67
C ILE A 16 17.06 9.30 8.22
N ARG A 17 17.28 10.46 7.59
CA ARG A 17 16.58 11.67 7.97
C ARG A 17 15.05 11.50 7.83
N PRO A 18 14.23 12.04 8.75
CA PRO A 18 12.77 11.84 8.75
C PRO A 18 12.08 12.21 7.43
N GLU A 19 12.53 13.28 6.78
CA GLU A 19 12.04 13.75 5.48
C GLU A 19 12.27 12.71 4.39
N LYS A 20 13.47 12.13 4.32
CA LYS A 20 13.81 11.11 3.33
C LYS A 20 13.04 9.83 3.56
N LYS A 21 12.84 9.45 4.83
CA LYS A 21 11.99 8.31 5.20
C LYS A 21 10.54 8.51 4.76
N ARG A 22 10.04 9.75 4.81
CA ARG A 22 8.68 10.09 4.33
C ARG A 22 8.59 9.94 2.82
N GLU A 23 9.60 10.37 2.07
CA GLU A 23 9.69 10.17 0.61
C GLU A 23 9.70 8.69 0.24
N TYR A 24 10.55 7.88 0.89
CA TYR A 24 10.59 6.44 0.61
C TYR A 24 9.27 5.74 0.91
N HIS A 25 8.59 6.12 2.00
CA HIS A 25 7.26 5.57 2.28
C HIS A 25 6.21 6.00 1.23
N GLN A 26 6.34 7.20 0.66
CA GLN A 26 5.45 7.65 -0.41
C GLN A 26 5.73 6.88 -1.71
N ALA A 27 6.99 6.70 -2.09
CA ALA A 27 7.37 5.88 -3.24
C ALA A 27 6.90 4.43 -3.09
N ALA A 28 7.03 3.85 -1.88
CA ALA A 28 6.53 2.52 -1.58
C ALA A 28 5.00 2.40 -1.69
N LEU A 29 4.25 3.43 -1.25
CA LEU A 29 2.80 3.47 -1.45
C LEU A 29 2.45 3.51 -2.93
N ASN A 30 3.11 4.38 -3.70
CA ASN A 30 2.86 4.50 -5.14
C ASN A 30 3.13 3.18 -5.85
N CYS A 31 4.26 2.51 -5.58
CA CYS A 31 4.56 1.19 -6.12
C CYS A 31 3.49 0.14 -5.76
N ILE A 32 2.96 0.18 -4.53
CA ILE A 32 1.86 -0.71 -4.13
C ILE A 32 0.59 -0.46 -4.95
N VAL A 33 0.20 0.80 -5.11
CA VAL A 33 -1.04 1.18 -5.79
C VAL A 33 -0.94 0.94 -7.29
N THR A 34 0.15 1.39 -7.92
CA THR A 34 0.38 1.27 -9.37
C THR A 34 0.49 -0.18 -9.82
N ASP A 35 1.22 -1.01 -9.08
CA ASP A 35 1.49 -2.40 -9.47
C ASP A 35 0.51 -3.41 -8.83
N GLY A 36 -0.47 -2.95 -8.04
CA GLY A 36 -1.40 -3.83 -7.32
C GLY A 36 -0.72 -4.78 -6.31
N ARG A 37 0.36 -4.34 -5.65
CA ARG A 37 1.15 -5.20 -4.75
C ARG A 37 0.51 -5.36 -3.36
N PRO A 38 0.81 -6.45 -2.63
CA PRO A 38 0.36 -6.60 -1.26
C PRO A 38 0.88 -5.49 -0.34
N PHE A 39 0.07 -5.03 0.63
CA PHE A 39 0.45 -3.94 1.55
C PHE A 39 1.69 -4.23 2.42
N GLY A 40 2.08 -5.50 2.51
CA GLY A 40 3.26 -5.94 3.28
C GLY A 40 4.52 -6.12 2.45
N GLU A 41 4.49 -5.80 1.15
CA GLU A 41 5.56 -6.13 0.20
C GLU A 41 6.93 -5.65 0.67
N PHE A 42 7.03 -4.41 1.12
CA PHE A 42 8.27 -3.79 1.60
C PHE A 42 8.80 -4.30 2.96
N ARG A 43 8.16 -5.34 3.53
CA ARG A 43 8.66 -6.07 4.69
C ARG A 43 8.83 -7.57 4.46
N ARG A 44 8.67 -8.03 3.22
CA ARG A 44 8.97 -9.43 2.85
C ARG A 44 10.48 -9.63 2.83
N ALA A 45 10.92 -10.86 3.11
CA ALA A 45 12.34 -11.17 3.30
C ALA A 45 13.21 -10.75 2.10
N GLY A 46 12.79 -11.05 0.87
CA GLY A 46 13.51 -10.64 -0.35
C GLY A 46 13.60 -9.13 -0.51
N MET A 47 12.49 -8.42 -0.32
CA MET A 47 12.46 -6.97 -0.44
C MET A 47 13.28 -6.28 0.66
N VAL A 48 13.28 -6.79 1.88
CA VAL A 48 14.13 -6.27 2.97
C VAL A 48 15.61 -6.43 2.63
N LYS A 49 16.03 -7.56 2.05
CA LYS A 49 17.41 -7.76 1.60
C LYS A 49 17.78 -6.78 0.47
N PHE A 50 16.88 -6.59 -0.50
CA PHE A 50 17.09 -5.62 -1.58
C PHE A 50 17.24 -4.19 -1.03
N LEU A 51 16.35 -3.77 -0.13
CA LEU A 51 16.41 -2.45 0.49
C LEU A 51 17.66 -2.25 1.35
N ASP A 52 18.17 -3.28 2.02
CA ASP A 52 19.41 -3.17 2.80
C ASP A 52 20.63 -2.92 1.90
N VAL A 53 20.63 -3.42 0.66
CA VAL A 53 21.66 -3.13 -0.35
C VAL A 53 21.51 -1.71 -0.91
N VAL A 54 20.30 -1.33 -1.31
CA VAL A 54 20.05 -0.05 -2.00
C VAL A 54 20.03 1.14 -1.04
N CYS A 55 19.48 0.96 0.16
CA CYS A 55 19.36 1.98 1.19
C CYS A 55 19.60 1.37 2.58
N PRO A 56 20.88 1.15 2.96
CA PRO A 56 21.24 0.53 4.23
C PRO A 56 20.58 1.21 5.44
N GLY A 57 19.99 0.39 6.32
CA GLY A 57 19.27 0.89 7.50
C GLY A 57 17.85 1.39 7.23
N TYR A 58 17.36 1.37 5.98
CA TYR A 58 15.96 1.62 5.70
C TYR A 58 15.12 0.36 5.91
N LEU A 59 14.25 0.40 6.92
CA LEU A 59 13.20 -0.60 7.04
C LEU A 59 11.92 -0.06 6.39
N GLY A 60 11.51 -0.70 5.28
CA GLY A 60 10.33 -0.35 4.50
C GLY A 60 9.05 -0.21 5.34
N PRO A 61 7.99 0.43 4.81
CA PRO A 61 6.77 0.70 5.57
C PRO A 61 6.10 -0.58 6.06
N SER A 62 5.48 -0.54 7.24
CA SER A 62 4.64 -1.66 7.70
C SER A 62 3.29 -1.66 6.99
N ARG A 63 2.56 -2.79 7.02
CA ARG A 63 1.17 -2.84 6.53
C ARG A 63 0.30 -1.73 7.15
N LYS A 64 0.45 -1.49 8.46
CA LYS A 64 -0.26 -0.42 9.17
C LYS A 64 0.13 0.97 8.65
N THR A 65 1.41 1.17 8.35
CA THR A 65 1.92 2.43 7.77
C THR A 65 1.35 2.67 6.37
N ILE A 66 1.32 1.64 5.52
CA ILE A 66 0.71 1.69 4.20
C ILE A 66 -0.79 1.98 4.31
N GLY A 67 -1.52 1.22 5.13
CA GLY A 67 -2.97 1.39 5.30
C GLY A 67 -3.36 2.81 5.73
N ARG A 68 -2.63 3.40 6.69
CA ARG A 68 -2.85 4.80 7.10
C ARG A 68 -2.62 5.78 5.95
N ARG A 69 -1.54 5.60 5.18
CA ARG A 69 -1.21 6.49 4.07
C ARG A 69 -2.19 6.33 2.90
N LEU A 70 -2.63 5.11 2.63
CA LEU A 70 -3.64 4.83 1.63
C LEU A 70 -4.97 5.49 2.00
N GLY A 71 -5.37 5.45 3.28
CA GLY A 71 -6.54 6.18 3.76
C GLY A 71 -6.46 7.69 3.48
N ASN A 72 -5.31 8.31 3.73
CA ASN A 72 -5.09 9.72 3.41
C ASN A 72 -5.15 9.97 1.88
N ALA A 73 -4.51 9.11 1.09
CA ALA A 73 -4.50 9.22 -0.37
C ALA A 73 -5.90 8.99 -0.99
N TYR A 74 -6.72 8.13 -0.40
CA TYR A 74 -8.09 7.87 -0.85
C TYR A 74 -8.92 9.15 -0.91
N HIS A 75 -8.83 10.02 0.10
CA HIS A 75 -9.56 11.28 0.09
C HIS A 75 -9.16 12.17 -1.08
N GLN A 76 -7.86 12.23 -1.41
CA GLN A 76 -7.36 13.00 -2.53
C GLN A 76 -7.88 12.43 -3.86
N TYR A 77 -7.69 11.12 -4.09
CA TYR A 77 -8.16 10.46 -5.31
C TYR A 77 -9.68 10.51 -5.48
N ARG A 78 -10.44 10.46 -4.38
CA ARG A 78 -11.90 10.60 -4.40
C ARG A 78 -12.32 11.98 -4.91
N GLU A 79 -11.72 13.05 -4.41
CA GLU A 79 -12.06 14.40 -4.88
C GLU A 79 -11.60 14.62 -6.33
N GLU A 80 -10.44 14.09 -6.72
CA GLU A 80 -10.01 14.08 -8.13
C GLU A 80 -11.00 13.35 -9.03
N LEU A 81 -11.45 12.15 -8.62
CA LEU A 81 -12.45 11.38 -9.36
C LEU A 81 -13.77 12.15 -9.45
N ARG A 82 -14.25 12.73 -8.34
CA ARG A 82 -15.46 13.55 -8.32
C ARG A 82 -15.38 14.71 -9.32
N ASN A 83 -14.26 15.42 -9.34
CA ASN A 83 -14.04 16.53 -10.26
C ASN A 83 -13.99 16.09 -11.73
N LYS A 84 -13.52 14.86 -12.00
CA LYS A 84 -13.58 14.25 -13.34
C LYS A 84 -15.03 13.91 -13.71
N LEU A 85 -15.77 13.27 -12.81
CA LEU A 85 -17.16 12.85 -13.03
C LEU A 85 -18.13 14.01 -13.29
N VAL A 86 -17.91 15.19 -12.68
CA VAL A 86 -18.71 16.40 -12.95
C VAL A 86 -18.63 16.86 -14.42
N ARG A 87 -17.58 16.45 -15.14
CA ARG A 87 -17.33 16.87 -16.53
C ARG A 87 -17.80 15.86 -17.57
N VAL A 88 -18.47 14.79 -17.13
CA VAL A 88 -18.87 13.67 -17.98
C VAL A 88 -20.38 13.76 -18.20
N ASP A 89 -20.82 13.73 -19.46
CA ASP A 89 -22.25 13.81 -19.81
C ASP A 89 -22.98 12.48 -19.57
N TRP A 90 -22.28 11.35 -19.74
CA TRP A 90 -22.85 10.00 -19.66
C TRP A 90 -21.90 9.03 -18.95
N ILE A 91 -22.46 8.15 -18.12
CA ILE A 91 -21.69 7.10 -17.46
C ILE A 91 -22.39 5.75 -17.67
N ALA A 92 -21.63 4.74 -18.10
CA ALA A 92 -22.08 3.36 -18.10
C ALA A 92 -21.61 2.67 -16.83
N LEU A 93 -22.51 1.96 -16.15
CA LEU A 93 -22.20 1.20 -14.94
C LEU A 93 -22.26 -0.29 -15.24
N THR A 94 -21.19 -1.01 -14.91
CA THR A 94 -21.21 -2.48 -14.86
C THR A 94 -21.24 -2.92 -13.40
N VAL A 95 -22.14 -3.84 -13.08
CA VAL A 95 -22.27 -4.39 -11.73
C VAL A 95 -21.93 -5.88 -11.79
N ASP A 96 -20.92 -6.27 -11.01
CA ASP A 96 -20.55 -7.68 -10.81
C ASP A 96 -20.98 -8.09 -9.39
N ILE A 97 -21.71 -9.20 -9.28
CA ILE A 97 -22.26 -9.72 -8.03
C ILE A 97 -21.83 -11.17 -7.87
N TRP A 98 -21.18 -11.48 -6.76
CA TRP A 98 -20.78 -12.85 -6.45
C TRP A 98 -20.88 -13.13 -4.94
N THR A 99 -20.99 -14.42 -4.60
CA THR A 99 -21.00 -14.87 -3.21
C THR A 99 -19.77 -15.75 -2.95
N LYS A 100 -19.04 -15.47 -1.87
CA LYS A 100 -17.90 -16.29 -1.44
C LYS A 100 -17.93 -16.45 0.08
N ASN A 101 -17.81 -17.69 0.57
CA ASN A 101 -17.78 -18.01 2.00
C ASN A 101 -18.97 -17.42 2.79
N LYS A 102 -20.20 -17.52 2.26
CA LYS A 102 -21.44 -16.96 2.85
C LYS A 102 -21.47 -15.42 2.94
N ILE A 103 -20.56 -14.73 2.25
CA ILE A 103 -20.56 -13.27 2.11
C ILE A 103 -20.89 -12.93 0.66
N SER A 104 -21.91 -12.09 0.46
CA SER A 104 -22.26 -11.53 -0.84
C SER A 104 -21.46 -10.26 -1.09
N TYR A 105 -20.91 -10.12 -2.29
CA TYR A 105 -20.14 -8.98 -2.74
C TYR A 105 -20.84 -8.32 -3.93
N ILE A 106 -20.73 -7.00 -4.00
CA ILE A 106 -21.12 -6.19 -5.14
C ILE A 106 -19.93 -5.33 -5.54
N CYS A 107 -19.54 -5.39 -6.80
CA CYS A 107 -18.59 -4.46 -7.41
C CYS A 107 -19.34 -3.62 -8.43
N ILE A 108 -19.15 -2.30 -8.35
CA ILE A 108 -19.71 -1.35 -9.31
C ILE A 108 -18.51 -0.67 -9.98
N THR A 109 -18.44 -0.78 -11.31
CA THR A 109 -17.43 -0.09 -12.12
C THR A 109 -18.13 0.91 -13.03
N GLY A 110 -17.64 2.15 -13.05
CA GLY A 110 -18.13 3.19 -13.94
C GLY A 110 -17.19 3.41 -15.12
N HIS A 111 -17.77 3.54 -16.31
CA HIS A 111 -17.11 3.86 -17.56
C HIS A 111 -17.66 5.21 -18.03
N ALA A 112 -16.78 6.20 -18.08
CA ALA A 112 -17.05 7.59 -18.45
C ALA A 112 -16.35 7.92 -19.77
#